data_AF-A0A3P6SGR1-F1
#
_entry.id   AF-A0A3P6SGR1-F1
#
_cell.length_a   1.000
_cell.length_b   1.000
_cell.length_c   1.000
_cell.angle_alpha   90.00
_cell.angle_beta   90.00
_cell.angle_gamma   90.00
#
_symmetry.space_group_name_H-M   'P 1'
#
loop_
_entity.id
_entity.type
_entity.pdbx_description
1 polymer ?
#
loop_
_entity_poly.entity_id
_entity_poly.type
_entity_poly.pdbx_seq_one_letter_code
_entity_poly.pdbx_strand_id
1 'polypeptide(L)'
;RNNNSSRFGKFIRTHFSAQGKLAGGDIEHYLLEKSRVVRQAPGERSYHIFYQIMSGFDSKLRDSLKLNHDLRYYHFCSQAELTIDGVDDKEEMGLTQEAFDIMGFEDEEVMDLYKSCAAIMHMGEMKFKQRPREEQAEPDGDEDAQNVAHCLGINPEELLKALTKPRVRVGTEWVNKGQNLEQVNWAVAGLGKAIYARMFKWLIGRCNKTLDAKQIERRYFIGVLDIAGFEIFDVRPSLKKFCIH
;
A
#
# COMPACT_ATOMS: atom_id res chain seq x y z
N ARG A 1 -11.38 18.36 2.70
CA ARG A 1 -10.71 19.48 1.98
C ARG A 1 -10.25 19.11 0.55
N ASN A 2 -10.09 17.83 0.20
CA ASN A 2 -10.22 17.32 -1.17
C ASN A 2 -10.54 15.82 -1.04
N ASN A 3 -11.70 15.40 -1.56
CA ASN A 3 -12.22 14.04 -1.38
C ASN A 3 -11.49 13.01 -2.27
N ASN A 4 -10.80 13.46 -3.33
CA ASN A 4 -10.04 12.61 -4.24
C ASN A 4 -8.65 13.21 -4.51
N SER A 5 -7.89 13.47 -3.44
CA SER A 5 -6.56 14.05 -3.55
C SER A 5 -5.54 13.00 -4.02
N SER A 6 -4.83 13.27 -5.12
CA SER A 6 -3.65 12.50 -5.48
C SER A 6 -2.61 12.59 -4.36
N ARG A 7 -2.08 11.44 -3.91
CA ARG A 7 -1.11 11.32 -2.80
C ARG A 7 0.29 10.91 -3.27
N PHE A 8 0.55 11.14 -4.54
CA PHE A 8 1.84 10.99 -5.20
C PHE A 8 1.92 11.99 -6.35
N GLY A 9 3.13 12.45 -6.66
CA GLY A 9 3.38 13.15 -7.91
C GLY A 9 3.48 12.16 -9.07
N LYS A 10 2.97 12.51 -10.23
CA LYS A 10 3.07 11.72 -11.45
C LYS A 10 3.60 12.57 -12.59
N PHE A 11 4.50 12.01 -13.36
CA PHE A 11 4.96 12.58 -14.61
C PHE A 11 4.61 11.60 -15.72
N ILE A 12 3.66 12.00 -16.55
CA ILE A 12 3.15 11.18 -17.64
C ILE A 12 3.80 11.67 -18.92
N ARG A 13 4.54 10.80 -19.59
CA ARG A 13 5.13 11.07 -20.90
C ARG A 13 4.30 10.40 -21.97
N THR A 14 3.84 11.18 -22.93
CA THR A 14 3.21 10.69 -24.16
C THR A 14 4.19 10.83 -25.30
N HIS A 15 4.58 9.72 -25.92
CA HIS A 15 5.60 9.66 -26.96
C HIS A 15 4.97 9.76 -28.35
N PHE A 16 5.66 10.43 -29.27
CA PHE A 16 5.24 10.62 -30.65
C PHE A 16 6.35 10.24 -31.64
N SER A 17 5.95 9.69 -32.79
CA SER A 17 6.84 9.38 -33.90
C SER A 17 7.24 10.65 -34.67
N ALA A 18 8.18 10.51 -35.62
CA ALA A 18 8.57 11.58 -36.54
C ALA A 18 7.38 12.22 -37.30
N GLN A 19 6.31 11.45 -37.52
CA GLN A 19 5.11 11.85 -38.26
C GLN A 19 3.98 12.33 -37.33
N GLY A 20 4.25 12.50 -36.03
CA GLY A 20 3.26 12.97 -35.04
C GLY A 20 2.23 11.92 -34.60
N LYS A 21 2.45 10.63 -34.91
CA LYS A 21 1.58 9.54 -34.43
C LYS A 21 1.94 9.15 -33.00
N LEU A 22 0.94 8.77 -32.20
CA LEU A 22 1.15 8.25 -30.84
C LEU A 22 2.01 6.98 -30.89
N ALA A 23 3.19 7.05 -30.27
CA ALA A 23 4.20 6.00 -30.26
C ALA A 23 4.23 5.20 -28.95
N GLY A 24 3.57 5.67 -27.90
CA GLY A 24 3.48 4.99 -26.60
C GLY A 24 3.39 5.98 -25.45
N GLY A 25 3.48 5.48 -24.23
CA GLY A 25 3.51 6.31 -23.04
C GLY A 25 4.25 5.65 -21.89
N ASP A 26 4.66 6.46 -20.93
CA ASP A 26 5.16 5.95 -19.66
C ASP A 26 4.82 6.92 -18.53
N ILE A 27 4.80 6.37 -17.32
CA ILE A 27 4.44 7.07 -16.10
C ILE A 27 5.59 6.91 -15.11
N GLU A 28 6.12 8.04 -14.65
CA GLU A 28 6.98 8.10 -13.49
C GLU A 28 6.18 8.61 -12.28
N HIS A 29 6.42 8.03 -11.10
CA HIS A 29 5.78 8.48 -9.87
C HIS A 29 6.82 8.97 -8.88
N TYR A 30 6.45 9.97 -8.08
CA TYR A 30 7.30 10.59 -7.07
C TYR A 30 6.55 10.71 -5.75
N LEU A 31 7.31 10.61 -4.65
CA LEU A 31 6.88 11.02 -3.31
C LEU A 31 5.55 10.42 -2.81
N LEU A 32 5.28 9.14 -3.08
CA LEU A 32 4.13 8.44 -2.52
C LEU A 32 4.06 8.63 -0.98
N GLU A 33 2.91 9.10 -0.49
CA GLU A 33 2.64 9.35 0.92
C GLU A 33 2.47 8.04 1.70
N LYS A 34 3.57 7.32 1.92
CA LYS A 34 3.57 6.02 2.61
C LYS A 34 2.93 6.08 4.01
N SER A 35 3.03 7.20 4.74
CA SER A 35 2.47 7.31 6.09
C SER A 35 0.96 7.09 6.14
N ARG A 36 0.24 7.46 5.08
CA ARG A 36 -1.23 7.32 4.97
C ARG A 36 -1.71 5.88 5.05
N VAL A 37 -0.85 4.92 4.71
CA VAL A 37 -1.14 3.47 4.77
C VAL A 37 -1.38 3.00 6.20
N VAL A 38 -0.74 3.62 7.19
CA VAL A 38 -0.75 3.17 8.59
C VAL A 38 -1.31 4.21 9.56
N ARG A 39 -1.51 5.45 9.10
CA ARG A 39 -2.01 6.55 9.94
C ARG A 39 -2.82 7.55 9.13
N GLN A 40 -3.98 7.94 9.63
CA GLN A 40 -4.83 8.97 9.05
C GLN A 40 -5.03 10.12 10.04
N ALA A 41 -5.05 11.36 9.54
CA ALA A 41 -5.47 12.50 10.35
C ALA A 41 -7.02 12.59 10.41
N PRO A 42 -7.61 13.24 11.43
CA PRO A 42 -9.06 13.46 11.47
C PRO A 42 -9.57 14.13 10.18
N GLY A 43 -10.70 13.65 9.64
CA GLY A 43 -11.25 14.12 8.37
C GLY A 43 -10.51 13.62 7.12
N GLU A 44 -9.53 12.71 7.27
CA GLU A 44 -8.88 12.05 6.16
C GLU A 44 -9.22 10.55 6.10
N ARG A 45 -9.03 9.97 4.91
CA ARG A 45 -9.15 8.55 4.64
C ARG A 45 -7.78 7.96 4.26
N SER A 46 -7.64 6.63 4.38
CA SER A 46 -6.52 5.91 3.75
C SER A 46 -6.69 5.85 2.22
N TYR A 47 -5.87 5.08 1.52
CA TYR A 47 -6.02 4.89 0.06
C TYR A 47 -7.32 4.15 -0.27
N HIS A 48 -8.00 4.55 -1.34
CA HIS A 48 -9.33 4.07 -1.73
C HIS A 48 -9.43 2.54 -1.87
N ILE A 49 -8.35 1.90 -2.33
CA ILE A 49 -8.33 0.46 -2.59
C ILE A 49 -8.72 -0.40 -1.37
N PHE A 50 -8.38 0.02 -0.14
CA PHE A 50 -8.74 -0.73 1.07
C PHE A 50 -10.26 -0.82 1.26
N TYR A 51 -10.97 0.21 0.84
CA TYR A 51 -12.41 0.33 1.00
C TYR A 51 -13.17 -0.26 -0.18
N GLN A 52 -12.62 -0.12 -1.38
CA GLN A 52 -13.09 -0.80 -2.58
C GLN A 52 -13.06 -2.32 -2.40
N ILE A 53 -11.98 -2.89 -1.86
CA ILE A 53 -11.91 -4.33 -1.52
C ILE A 53 -12.99 -4.72 -0.50
N MET A 54 -13.27 -3.86 0.48
CA MET A 54 -14.27 -4.11 1.53
C MET A 54 -15.71 -3.82 1.12
N SER A 55 -15.93 -3.20 -0.05
CA SER A 55 -17.24 -2.75 -0.55
C SER A 55 -18.24 -3.89 -0.83
N GLY A 56 -17.74 -5.12 -0.99
CA GLY A 56 -18.55 -6.28 -1.36
C GLY A 56 -18.98 -6.28 -2.83
N PHE A 57 -18.19 -5.67 -3.72
CA PHE A 57 -18.34 -5.83 -5.17
C PHE A 57 -18.23 -7.30 -5.57
N ASP A 58 -17.12 -7.96 -5.21
CA ASP A 58 -16.97 -9.41 -5.31
C ASP A 58 -17.17 -10.05 -3.92
N SER A 59 -18.25 -10.83 -3.79
CA SER A 59 -18.58 -11.55 -2.57
C SER A 59 -17.50 -12.53 -2.11
N LYS A 60 -16.70 -13.10 -3.02
CA LYS A 60 -15.70 -14.13 -2.70
C LYS A 60 -14.34 -13.54 -2.35
N LEU A 61 -14.08 -12.30 -2.80
CA LEU A 61 -12.79 -11.64 -2.61
C LEU A 61 -12.47 -11.44 -1.12
N ARG A 62 -13.45 -11.05 -0.31
CA ARG A 62 -13.22 -10.87 1.13
C ARG A 62 -12.88 -12.19 1.82
N ASP A 63 -13.60 -13.26 1.49
CA ASP A 63 -13.39 -14.59 2.07
C ASP A 63 -12.04 -15.19 1.69
N SER A 64 -11.58 -14.97 0.45
CA SER A 64 -10.26 -15.41 -0.01
C SER A 64 -9.13 -14.65 0.69
N LEU A 65 -9.34 -13.39 1.02
CA LEU A 65 -8.39 -12.52 1.73
C LEU A 65 -8.51 -12.58 3.27
N LYS A 66 -9.39 -13.43 3.79
CA LYS A 66 -9.72 -13.53 5.23
C LYS A 66 -10.21 -12.22 5.85
N LEU A 67 -10.83 -11.35 5.06
CA LEU A 67 -11.36 -10.05 5.48
C LEU A 67 -12.79 -10.18 6.06
N ASN A 68 -12.90 -10.98 7.12
CA ASN A 68 -14.18 -11.43 7.68
C ASN A 68 -14.80 -10.41 8.66
N HIS A 69 -14.04 -9.44 9.13
CA HIS A 69 -14.52 -8.43 10.07
C HIS A 69 -15.09 -7.18 9.36
N ASP A 70 -15.78 -6.33 10.12
CA ASP A 70 -16.15 -4.99 9.66
C ASP A 70 -14.90 -4.15 9.40
N LEU A 71 -14.97 -3.19 8.48
CA LEU A 71 -13.87 -2.29 8.17
C LEU A 71 -13.28 -1.59 9.41
N ARG A 72 -14.11 -1.29 10.43
CA ARG A 72 -13.67 -0.68 11.68
C ARG A 72 -12.67 -1.51 12.47
N TYR A 73 -12.68 -2.83 12.29
CA TYR A 73 -11.71 -3.73 12.92
C TYR A 73 -10.29 -3.39 12.48
N TYR A 74 -10.07 -3.02 11.21
CA TYR A 74 -8.74 -2.83 10.63
C TYR A 74 -8.18 -1.42 10.88
N HIS A 75 -7.46 -1.24 11.99
CA HIS A 75 -6.92 0.01 12.51
C HIS A 75 -6.11 0.80 11.49
N PHE A 76 -5.30 0.15 10.64
CA PHE A 76 -4.51 0.87 9.63
C PHE A 76 -5.34 1.58 8.56
N CYS A 77 -6.64 1.27 8.42
CA CYS A 77 -7.54 1.97 7.50
C CYS A 77 -8.76 2.61 8.17
N SER A 78 -8.89 2.52 9.50
CA SER A 78 -10.09 2.92 10.23
C SER A 78 -9.88 3.99 11.31
N GLN A 79 -8.74 4.69 11.33
CA GLN A 79 -8.46 5.72 12.36
C GLN A 79 -9.28 7.01 12.22
N ALA A 80 -9.90 7.25 11.07
CA ALA A 80 -10.62 8.48 10.76
C ALA A 80 -11.83 8.18 9.86
N GLU A 81 -11.94 8.82 8.70
CA GLU A 81 -13.11 8.69 7.84
C GLU A 81 -13.10 7.35 7.10
N LEU A 82 -14.26 6.67 7.09
CA LEU A 82 -14.43 5.38 6.42
C LEU A 82 -15.15 5.51 5.08
N THR A 83 -15.89 6.60 4.89
CA THR A 83 -16.71 6.88 3.71
C THR A 83 -16.44 8.30 3.23
N ILE A 84 -16.77 8.57 1.98
CA ILE A 84 -16.58 9.88 1.36
C ILE A 84 -17.89 10.27 0.69
N ASP A 85 -18.31 11.51 0.89
CA ASP A 85 -19.53 12.02 0.25
C ASP A 85 -19.39 12.03 -1.27
N GLY A 86 -20.41 11.48 -1.96
CA GLY A 86 -20.46 11.37 -3.42
C GLY A 86 -19.61 10.27 -4.06
N VAL A 87 -19.05 9.33 -3.29
CA VAL A 87 -18.27 8.19 -3.83
C VAL A 87 -18.87 6.87 -3.38
N ASP A 88 -19.21 5.99 -4.33
CA ASP A 88 -19.59 4.60 -4.05
C ASP A 88 -18.39 3.68 -4.27
N ASP A 89 -17.78 3.19 -3.18
CA ASP A 89 -16.62 2.29 -3.25
C ASP A 89 -16.91 0.98 -3.99
N LYS A 90 -18.18 0.55 -4.07
CA LYS A 90 -18.56 -0.66 -4.79
C LYS A 90 -18.54 -0.44 -6.30
N GLU A 91 -19.05 0.70 -6.77
CA GLU A 91 -18.99 1.10 -8.17
C GLU A 91 -17.53 1.32 -8.60
N GLU A 92 -16.76 2.04 -7.78
CA GLU A 92 -15.33 2.31 -8.02
C GLU A 92 -14.48 1.03 -8.04
N MET A 93 -14.83 0.01 -7.25
CA MET A 93 -14.19 -1.31 -7.34
C MET A 93 -14.43 -1.97 -8.69
N GLY A 94 -15.64 -1.86 -9.25
CA GLY A 94 -15.97 -2.38 -10.58
C GLY A 94 -15.15 -1.70 -11.68
N LEU A 95 -15.05 -0.37 -11.64
CA LEU A 95 -14.19 0.40 -12.55
C LEU A 95 -12.72 0.05 -12.42
N THR A 96 -12.25 -0.20 -11.19
CA THR A 96 -10.86 -0.61 -10.93
C THR A 96 -10.58 -2.00 -11.51
N GLN A 97 -11.53 -2.93 -11.41
CA GLN A 97 -11.40 -4.27 -12.01
C GLN A 97 -11.37 -4.19 -13.55
N GLU A 98 -12.28 -3.43 -14.15
CA GLU A 98 -12.29 -3.21 -15.60
C GLU A 98 -10.98 -2.57 -16.09
N ALA A 99 -10.41 -1.65 -15.31
CA ALA A 99 -9.13 -1.04 -15.63
C ALA A 99 -7.97 -2.06 -15.62
N PHE A 100 -7.98 -3.05 -14.71
CA PHE A 100 -6.99 -4.13 -14.73
C PHE A 100 -7.12 -4.98 -16.00
N ASP A 101 -8.35 -5.31 -16.39
CA ASP A 101 -8.63 -6.11 -17.59
C ASP A 101 -8.17 -5.37 -18.86
N ILE A 102 -8.50 -4.08 -19.00
CA ILE A 102 -8.07 -3.24 -20.13
C ILE A 102 -6.55 -3.12 -20.20
N MET A 103 -5.89 -3.01 -19.05
CA MET A 103 -4.43 -2.91 -18.97
C MET A 103 -3.72 -4.27 -19.14
N GLY A 104 -4.50 -5.36 -19.29
CA GLY A 104 -4.04 -6.71 -19.56
C GLY A 104 -3.28 -7.31 -18.38
N PHE A 105 -3.73 -7.06 -17.16
CA PHE A 105 -3.23 -7.76 -15.97
C PHE A 105 -3.79 -9.19 -15.94
N GLU A 106 -2.99 -10.12 -15.44
CA GLU A 106 -3.45 -11.49 -15.20
C GLU A 106 -4.24 -11.57 -13.87
N ASP A 107 -5.22 -12.48 -13.78
CA ASP A 107 -6.02 -12.65 -12.56
C ASP A 107 -5.16 -12.92 -11.32
N GLU A 108 -4.05 -13.66 -11.47
CA GLU A 108 -3.10 -13.92 -10.40
C GLU A 108 -2.35 -12.64 -9.98
N GLU A 109 -1.93 -11.80 -10.93
CA GLU A 109 -1.30 -10.50 -10.66
C GLU A 109 -2.25 -9.60 -9.86
N VAL A 110 -3.52 -9.53 -10.26
CA VAL A 110 -4.55 -8.72 -9.58
C VAL A 110 -4.82 -9.27 -8.17
N MET A 111 -4.96 -10.59 -8.04
CA MET A 111 -5.17 -11.22 -6.74
C MET A 111 -4.00 -10.99 -5.78
N ASP A 112 -2.76 -11.01 -6.27
CA ASP A 112 -1.58 -10.75 -5.44
C ASP A 112 -1.46 -9.28 -4.98
N LEU A 113 -1.94 -8.34 -5.79
CA LEU A 113 -2.11 -6.94 -5.36
C LEU A 113 -3.14 -6.84 -4.22
N TYR A 114 -4.27 -7.55 -4.33
CA TYR A 114 -5.28 -7.57 -3.28
C TYR A 114 -4.81 -8.27 -2.01
N LYS A 115 -4.09 -9.40 -2.12
CA LYS A 115 -3.41 -10.05 -0.99
C LYS A 115 -2.42 -9.11 -0.30
N SER A 116 -1.65 -8.34 -1.06
CA SER A 116 -0.72 -7.36 -0.50
C SER A 116 -1.44 -6.27 0.29
N CYS A 117 -2.61 -5.81 -0.18
CA CYS A 117 -3.44 -4.83 0.54
C CYS A 117 -4.07 -5.45 1.80
N ALA A 118 -4.64 -6.66 1.70
CA ALA A 118 -5.23 -7.37 2.83
C ALA A 118 -4.20 -7.69 3.92
N ALA A 119 -2.99 -8.11 3.53
CA ALA A 119 -1.89 -8.33 4.46
C ALA A 119 -1.57 -7.06 5.28
N ILE A 120 -1.59 -5.87 4.65
CA ILE A 120 -1.39 -4.61 5.37
C ILE A 120 -2.51 -4.35 6.37
N MET A 121 -3.77 -4.65 6.02
CA MET A 121 -4.91 -4.49 6.93
C MET A 121 -4.76 -5.39 8.15
N HIS A 122 -4.46 -6.69 7.95
CA HIS A 122 -4.22 -7.65 9.03
C HIS A 122 -2.99 -7.30 9.87
N MET A 123 -1.93 -6.74 9.27
CA MET A 123 -0.75 -6.27 10.01
C MET A 123 -1.11 -5.21 11.06
N GLY A 124 -2.12 -4.37 10.79
CA GLY A 124 -2.58 -3.35 11.73
C GLY A 124 -3.15 -3.92 13.03
N GLU A 125 -3.63 -5.17 12.99
CA GLU A 125 -4.31 -5.83 14.11
C GLU A 125 -3.44 -6.84 14.86
N MET A 126 -2.19 -7.03 14.43
CA MET A 126 -1.24 -7.88 15.15
C MET A 126 -0.99 -7.32 16.56
N LYS A 127 -1.40 -8.08 17.58
CA LYS A 127 -1.25 -7.71 18.98
C LYS A 127 0.01 -8.32 19.58
N PHE A 128 0.67 -7.54 20.40
CA PHE A 128 1.86 -7.92 21.13
C PHE A 128 1.73 -7.45 22.58
N LYS A 129 2.33 -8.20 23.49
CA LYS A 129 2.38 -7.87 24.91
C LYS A 129 3.80 -7.94 25.43
N GLN A 130 4.04 -7.29 26.55
CA GLN A 130 5.31 -7.31 27.24
C GLN A 130 5.05 -7.64 28.71
N ARG A 131 5.66 -8.72 29.20
CA ARG A 131 5.45 -9.17 30.58
C ARG A 131 6.12 -8.20 31.57
N PRO A 132 5.57 -8.03 32.78
CA PRO A 132 6.23 -7.25 33.82
C PRO A 132 7.65 -7.79 34.06
N ARG A 133 8.67 -6.93 33.99
CA ARG A 133 10.11 -7.23 34.14
C ARG A 133 10.80 -7.90 32.94
N GLU A 134 10.11 -8.13 31.82
CA GLU A 134 10.74 -8.53 30.56
C GLU A 134 10.88 -7.31 29.63
N GLU A 135 12.04 -7.16 28.98
CA GLU A 135 12.24 -6.11 27.97
C GLU A 135 11.71 -6.51 26.58
N GLN A 136 11.42 -7.79 26.39
CA GLN A 136 11.03 -8.37 25.12
C GLN A 136 9.51 -8.45 24.96
N ALA A 137 9.03 -8.06 23.79
CA ALA A 137 7.65 -8.29 23.37
C ALA A 137 7.45 -9.74 22.90
N GLU A 138 6.27 -10.29 23.21
CA GLU A 138 5.76 -11.56 22.72
C GLU A 138 4.41 -11.34 22.00
N PRO A 139 4.03 -12.21 21.03
CA PRO A 139 2.72 -12.13 20.40
C PRO A 139 1.59 -12.31 21.42
N ASP A 140 0.50 -11.56 21.26
CA ASP A 140 -0.72 -11.67 22.07
C ASP A 140 -1.89 -12.15 21.20
N GLY A 141 -1.80 -13.41 20.81
CA GLY A 141 -2.63 -14.00 19.75
C GLY A 141 -1.87 -14.07 18.43
N ASP A 142 -2.34 -14.94 17.53
CA ASP A 142 -1.69 -15.24 16.26
C ASP A 142 -2.66 -15.26 15.07
N GLU A 143 -3.96 -15.04 15.28
CA GLU A 143 -4.97 -15.07 14.22
C GLU A 143 -4.65 -14.08 13.08
N ASP A 144 -4.44 -12.79 13.39
CA ASP A 144 -4.08 -11.80 12.36
C ASP A 144 -2.72 -12.09 11.73
N ALA A 145 -1.76 -12.65 12.51
CA ALA A 145 -0.46 -13.05 11.99
C ALA A 145 -0.58 -14.21 10.98
N GLN A 146 -1.46 -15.17 11.25
CA GLN A 146 -1.79 -16.26 10.33
C GLN A 146 -2.47 -15.72 9.06
N ASN A 147 -3.37 -14.74 9.18
CA ASN A 147 -4.01 -14.10 8.03
C ASN A 147 -3.00 -13.32 7.16
N VAL A 148 -2.06 -12.59 7.77
CA VAL A 148 -0.93 -11.95 7.06
C VAL A 148 -0.10 -13.01 6.34
N ALA A 149 0.25 -14.09 7.04
CA ALA A 149 1.04 -15.18 6.50
C ALA A 149 0.37 -15.88 5.32
N HIS A 150 -0.96 -16.08 5.40
CA HIS A 150 -1.78 -16.63 4.32
C HIS A 150 -1.74 -15.73 3.07
N CYS A 151 -1.90 -14.41 3.25
CA CYS A 151 -1.88 -13.46 2.15
C CYS A 151 -0.49 -13.35 1.48
N LEU A 152 0.59 -13.41 2.26
CA LEU A 152 1.95 -13.25 1.76
C LEU A 152 2.62 -14.58 1.37
N GLY A 153 1.99 -15.73 1.65
CA GLY A 153 2.56 -17.05 1.39
C GLY A 153 3.80 -17.37 2.23
N ILE A 154 3.86 -16.89 3.47
CA ILE A 154 4.99 -17.08 4.39
C ILE A 154 4.58 -17.90 5.63
N ASN A 155 5.56 -18.35 6.42
CA ASN A 155 5.27 -19.04 7.68
C ASN A 155 4.93 -18.01 8.80
N PRO A 156 3.79 -18.16 9.50
CA PRO A 156 3.39 -17.23 10.56
C PRO A 156 4.35 -17.22 11.76
N GLU A 157 4.94 -18.36 12.14
CA GLU A 157 5.90 -18.43 13.24
C GLU A 157 7.19 -17.68 12.89
N GLU A 158 7.66 -17.81 11.64
CA GLU A 158 8.82 -17.08 11.15
C GLU A 158 8.56 -15.58 11.08
N LEU A 159 7.35 -15.16 10.68
CA LEU A 159 6.93 -13.76 10.69
C LEU A 159 6.99 -13.18 12.11
N LEU A 160 6.34 -13.84 13.07
CA LEU A 160 6.31 -13.39 14.47
C LEU A 160 7.71 -13.36 15.09
N LYS A 161 8.53 -14.36 14.79
CA LYS A 161 9.93 -14.41 15.23
C LYS A 161 10.76 -13.30 14.59
N ALA A 162 10.57 -13.01 13.30
CA ALA A 162 11.29 -11.94 12.62
C ALA A 162 10.94 -10.54 13.16
N LEU A 163 9.69 -10.34 13.59
CA LEU A 163 9.23 -9.08 14.20
C LEU A 163 9.73 -8.91 15.64
N THR A 164 9.67 -9.96 16.47
CA THR A 164 10.04 -9.90 17.90
C THR A 164 11.53 -10.11 18.17
N LYS A 165 12.21 -10.87 17.30
CA LYS A 165 13.62 -11.28 17.38
C LYS A 165 14.32 -11.16 16.00
N PRO A 166 14.37 -9.98 15.37
CA PRO A 166 15.09 -9.77 14.13
C PRO A 166 16.57 -10.15 14.27
N ARG A 167 17.13 -10.73 13.21
CA ARG A 167 18.55 -11.03 13.10
C ARG A 167 19.30 -9.78 12.66
N VAL A 168 20.27 -9.36 13.45
CA VAL A 168 21.15 -8.22 13.15
C VAL A 168 22.56 -8.74 12.97
N ARG A 169 23.25 -8.26 11.94
CA ARG A 169 24.65 -8.59 11.69
C ARG A 169 25.54 -7.72 12.55
N VAL A 170 26.34 -8.34 13.41
CA VAL A 170 27.34 -7.68 14.26
C VAL A 170 28.71 -8.22 13.83
N GLY A 171 29.46 -7.41 13.08
CA GLY A 171 30.69 -7.87 12.42
C GLY A 171 30.41 -8.98 11.40
N THR A 172 30.94 -10.18 11.66
CA THR A 172 30.76 -11.38 10.83
C THR A 172 29.62 -12.28 11.27
N GLU A 173 29.06 -12.08 12.48
CA GLU A 173 28.06 -12.98 13.07
C GLU A 173 26.65 -12.41 13.01
N TRP A 174 25.66 -13.30 13.05
CA TRP A 174 24.24 -12.96 13.10
C TRP A 174 23.69 -13.22 14.49
N VAL A 175 23.24 -12.17 15.16
CA VAL A 175 22.70 -12.24 16.51
C VAL A 175 21.21 -11.86 16.50
N ASN A 176 20.41 -12.57 17.30
CA ASN A 176 19.00 -12.21 17.49
C ASN A 176 18.91 -11.03 18.46
N LYS A 177 18.24 -9.95 18.04
CA LYS A 177 18.00 -8.78 18.89
C LYS A 177 16.54 -8.78 19.34
N GLY A 178 16.29 -8.97 20.63
CA GLY A 178 14.95 -8.79 21.19
C GLY A 178 14.44 -7.37 20.96
N GLN A 179 13.17 -7.22 20.60
CA GLN A 179 12.49 -5.94 20.48
C GLN A 179 11.51 -5.75 21.64
N ASN A 180 11.38 -4.51 22.11
CA ASN A 180 10.30 -4.13 23.03
C ASN A 180 8.99 -3.88 22.26
N LEU A 181 7.89 -3.64 22.98
CA LEU A 181 6.56 -3.50 22.38
C LEU A 181 6.49 -2.37 21.33
N GLU A 182 7.06 -1.21 21.65
CA GLU A 182 7.06 -0.04 20.77
C GLU A 182 7.86 -0.30 19.48
N GLN A 183 9.02 -0.93 19.60
CA GLN A 183 9.87 -1.29 18.45
C GLN A 183 9.18 -2.28 17.51
N VAL A 184 8.46 -3.27 18.05
CA VAL A 184 7.67 -4.20 17.24
C VAL A 184 6.58 -3.46 16.48
N ASN A 185 5.81 -2.58 17.15
CA ASN A 185 4.77 -1.79 16.51
C ASN A 185 5.33 -0.89 15.40
N TRP A 186 6.49 -0.27 15.61
CA TRP A 186 7.18 0.50 14.57
C TRP A 186 7.63 -0.37 13.40
N ALA A 187 8.12 -1.58 13.67
CA ALA A 187 8.52 -2.53 12.64
C ALA A 187 7.33 -2.98 11.78
N VAL A 188 6.19 -3.31 12.40
CA VAL A 188 4.94 -3.69 11.72
C VAL A 188 4.46 -2.54 10.83
N ALA A 189 4.34 -1.32 11.36
CA ALA A 189 3.96 -0.16 10.56
C ALA A 189 4.98 0.12 9.45
N GLY A 190 6.28 -0.04 9.73
CA GLY A 190 7.37 0.08 8.77
C GLY A 190 7.23 -0.89 7.61
N LEU A 191 6.90 -2.15 7.92
CA LEU A 191 6.70 -3.22 6.95
C LEU A 191 5.48 -2.95 6.06
N GLY A 192 4.33 -2.59 6.64
CA GLY A 192 3.13 -2.25 5.88
C GLY A 192 3.36 -1.09 4.90
N LYS A 193 4.04 -0.02 5.34
CA LYS A 193 4.47 1.10 4.48
C LYS A 193 5.39 0.65 3.33
N ALA A 194 6.26 -0.32 3.60
CA ALA A 194 7.24 -0.79 2.64
C ALA A 194 6.62 -1.73 1.60
N ILE A 195 5.70 -2.60 2.01
CA ILE A 195 4.91 -3.46 1.11
C ILE A 195 4.11 -2.59 0.15
N TYR A 196 3.31 -1.65 0.67
CA TYR A 196 2.49 -0.77 -0.17
C TYR A 196 3.33 0.03 -1.18
N ALA A 197 4.46 0.57 -0.74
CA ALA A 197 5.34 1.34 -1.62
C ALA A 197 5.95 0.50 -2.76
N ARG A 198 6.36 -0.74 -2.47
CA ARG A 198 6.93 -1.63 -3.48
C ARG A 198 5.86 -2.16 -4.42
N MET A 199 4.69 -2.52 -3.89
CA MET A 199 3.51 -2.90 -4.65
C MET A 199 3.10 -1.78 -5.62
N PHE A 200 2.98 -0.55 -5.14
CA PHE A 200 2.65 0.60 -6.00
C PHE A 200 3.71 0.86 -7.09
N LYS A 201 5.00 0.77 -6.74
CA LYS A 201 6.08 0.88 -7.73
C LYS A 201 5.99 -0.23 -8.79
N TRP A 202 5.70 -1.46 -8.38
CA TRP A 202 5.52 -2.58 -9.29
C TRP A 202 4.31 -2.37 -10.21
N LEU A 203 3.18 -1.91 -9.66
CA LEU A 203 1.96 -1.60 -10.41
C LEU A 203 2.24 -0.59 -11.54
N ILE A 204 2.91 0.52 -11.23
CA ILE A 204 3.30 1.51 -12.25
C ILE A 204 4.24 0.89 -13.30
N GLY A 205 5.20 0.08 -12.86
CA GLY A 205 6.09 -0.65 -13.77
C GLY A 205 5.32 -1.59 -14.71
N ARG A 206 4.29 -2.28 -14.20
CA ARG A 206 3.42 -3.17 -14.98
C ARG A 206 2.55 -2.40 -15.97
N CYS A 207 1.99 -1.26 -15.56
CA CYS A 207 1.27 -0.36 -16.46
C CYS A 207 2.17 0.16 -17.60
N ASN A 208 3.40 0.55 -17.28
CA ASN A 208 4.35 1.04 -18.27
C ASN A 208 4.71 -0.02 -19.31
N LYS A 209 4.77 -1.31 -18.95
CA LYS A 209 4.98 -2.39 -19.94
C LYS A 209 3.84 -2.45 -20.97
N THR A 210 2.59 -2.28 -20.53
CA THR A 210 1.43 -2.26 -21.44
C THR A 210 1.42 -1.00 -22.31
N LEU A 211 1.72 0.17 -21.73
CA LEU A 211 1.76 1.45 -22.46
C LEU A 211 2.90 1.50 -23.49
N ASP A 212 3.94 0.70 -23.28
CA ASP A 212 5.11 0.61 -24.14
C ASP A 212 5.09 -0.57 -25.13
N ALA A 213 3.94 -1.23 -25.29
CA ALA A 213 3.83 -2.45 -26.10
C ALA A 213 4.10 -2.23 -27.61
N LYS A 214 4.10 -0.98 -28.09
CA LYS A 214 4.30 -0.67 -29.52
C LYS A 214 5.76 -0.34 -29.79
N GLN A 215 6.42 -1.15 -30.62
CA GLN A 215 7.79 -0.93 -31.13
C GLN A 215 7.82 0.19 -32.19
N ILE A 216 7.25 1.35 -31.88
CA ILE A 216 7.28 2.53 -32.73
C ILE A 216 8.46 3.41 -32.29
N GLU A 217 9.23 3.90 -33.25
CA GLU A 217 10.34 4.83 -32.98
C GLU A 217 9.82 6.09 -32.26
N ARG A 218 10.41 6.39 -31.10
CA ARG A 218 10.06 7.55 -30.26
C ARG A 218 11.00 8.70 -30.57
N ARG A 219 10.46 9.81 -31.08
CA ARG A 219 11.28 10.97 -31.48
C ARG A 219 11.01 12.21 -30.64
N TYR A 220 9.77 12.39 -30.21
CA TYR A 220 9.32 13.51 -29.39
C TYR A 220 8.46 13.00 -28.26
N PHE A 221 8.36 13.75 -27.16
CA PHE A 221 7.39 13.47 -26.11
C PHE A 221 6.77 14.75 -25.57
N ILE A 222 5.54 14.65 -25.09
CA ILE A 222 4.89 15.67 -24.26
C ILE A 222 4.83 15.10 -22.85
N GLY A 223 5.45 15.82 -21.91
CA GLY A 223 5.46 15.46 -20.50
C GLY A 223 4.45 16.29 -19.73
N VAL A 224 3.50 15.64 -19.08
CA VAL A 224 2.55 16.27 -18.15
C VAL A 224 2.99 15.96 -16.73
N LEU A 225 3.44 16.98 -16.00
CA LEU A 225 3.79 16.88 -14.59
C LEU A 225 2.58 17.29 -13.74
N ASP A 226 2.05 16.35 -12.99
CA ASP A 226 1.02 16.56 -11.99
C ASP A 226 1.60 16.16 -10.62
N ILE A 227 2.08 17.16 -9.89
CA ILE A 227 2.57 16.98 -8.52
C ILE A 227 1.47 17.40 -7.56
N ALA A 228 1.22 16.57 -6.54
CA ALA A 228 0.21 16.83 -5.53
C ALA A 228 0.41 18.23 -4.92
N GLY A 229 -0.66 19.02 -4.90
CA GLY A 229 -0.65 20.40 -4.45
C GLY A 229 -0.23 20.57 -2.99
N PHE A 230 0.29 21.76 -2.69
CA PHE A 230 0.69 22.19 -1.34
C PHE A 230 -0.43 21.95 -0.31
N GLU A 231 -0.16 21.13 0.70
CA GLU A 231 -1.03 20.99 1.85
C GLU A 231 -0.39 21.66 3.07
N ILE A 232 -0.93 22.81 3.48
CA ILE A 232 -0.53 23.51 4.71
C ILE A 232 -1.30 22.90 5.88
N PHE A 233 -0.58 22.39 6.89
CA PHE A 233 -1.15 21.82 8.11
C PHE A 233 -0.71 22.62 9.34
N ASP A 234 -1.55 22.65 10.38
CA ASP A 234 -1.23 23.26 11.68
C ASP A 234 -0.16 22.49 12.49
N VAL A 235 0.19 21.28 12.06
CA VAL A 235 1.21 20.43 12.68
C VAL A 235 2.41 20.31 11.74
N ARG A 236 3.63 20.35 12.30
CA ARG A 236 4.91 20.27 11.56
C ARG A 236 4.86 19.23 10.42
N PRO A 237 5.16 19.61 9.16
CA PRO A 237 5.09 18.70 8.02
C PRO A 237 5.99 17.48 8.22
N SER A 238 5.54 16.31 7.77
CA SER A 238 6.44 15.14 7.69
C SER A 238 7.57 15.41 6.69
N LEU A 239 8.73 14.77 6.85
CA LEU A 239 9.90 14.96 5.97
C LEU A 239 9.55 14.84 4.47
N LYS A 240 8.56 14.00 4.13
CA LYS A 240 8.09 13.85 2.74
C LYS A 240 7.31 15.05 2.22
N LYS A 241 6.53 15.72 3.08
CA LYS A 241 5.81 16.95 2.72
C LYS A 241 6.78 18.12 2.64
N PHE A 242 7.88 18.10 3.40
CA PHE A 242 9.01 19.02 3.21
C PHE A 242 9.71 18.81 1.86
N CYS A 243 9.92 17.59 1.39
CA CYS A 243 10.49 17.36 0.05
C CYS A 243 9.61 17.82 -1.13
N ILE A 244 8.34 18.16 -0.88
CA ILE A 244 7.45 18.79 -1.86
C ILE A 244 7.60 20.32 -1.82
N HIS A 245 8.09 20.89 -0.72
CA HIS A 245 8.42 22.31 -0.58
C HIS A 245 9.81 22.61 -1.15
#